data_AF-A0AA92PBH7-F1
#
_entry.id   AF-A0AA92PBH7-F1
#
_cell.length_a   1.000
_cell.length_b   1.000
_cell.length_c   1.000
_cell.angle_alpha   90.00
_cell.angle_beta   90.00
_cell.angle_gamma   90.00
#
_symmetry.space_group_name_H-M   'P 1'
#
loop_
_entity.id
_entity.type
_entity.pdbx_description
1 polymer ?
#
loop_
_entity_poly.entity_id
_entity_poly.type
_entity_poly.pdbx_seq_one_letter_code
_entity_poly.pdbx_strand_id
1 'polypeptide(L)'
;MTSKNIAQTRTRLLLALWDLGGTQQEVKKGQLSKRIVSKSQKVADYQVSFEELQNQGAIAISKGDFKFEGTIVGTWAADALLNM
;
A
#
# COMPACT_ATOMS: atom_id res chain seq x y z
N MET A 1 -15.11 -0.90 -19.07
CA MET A 1 -14.79 0.53 -18.95
C MET A 1 -14.33 0.83 -17.53
N THR A 2 -13.17 0.32 -17.06
CA THR A 2 -12.67 0.65 -15.69
C THR A 2 -11.20 0.27 -15.40
N SER A 3 -10.31 0.17 -16.38
CA SER A 3 -8.87 -0.06 -16.09
C SER A 3 -8.11 1.21 -15.68
N LYS A 4 -8.79 2.38 -15.63
CA LYS A 4 -8.14 3.70 -15.60
C LYS A 4 -7.72 4.21 -14.21
N ASN A 5 -7.71 3.42 -13.13
CA ASN A 5 -7.30 4.01 -11.84
C ASN A 5 -6.58 3.15 -10.82
N ILE A 6 -6.19 1.90 -11.10
CA ILE A 6 -5.49 1.08 -10.09
C ILE A 6 -4.10 1.67 -9.78
N ALA A 7 -3.33 2.04 -10.81
CA ALA A 7 -2.02 2.69 -10.63
C ALA A 7 -2.12 4.06 -9.94
N GLN A 8 -3.11 4.89 -10.31
CA GLN A 8 -3.34 6.17 -9.65
C GLN A 8 -3.79 6.01 -8.19
N THR A 9 -4.60 4.98 -7.92
CA THR A 9 -5.03 4.62 -6.57
C THR A 9 -3.84 4.19 -5.73
N ARG A 10 -2.98 3.29 -6.22
CA ARG A 10 -1.75 2.86 -5.53
C ARG A 10 -0.85 4.05 -5.22
N THR A 11 -0.68 4.94 -6.19
CA THR A 11 0.12 6.17 -6.01
C THR A 11 -0.49 7.05 -4.91
N ARG A 12 -1.81 7.29 -4.93
CA ARG A 12 -2.51 8.03 -3.87
C ARG A 12 -2.45 7.32 -2.52
N LEU A 13 -2.45 5.99 -2.52
CA LEU A 13 -2.37 5.18 -1.31
C LEU A 13 -1.01 5.34 -0.62
N LEU A 14 0.07 5.24 -1.41
CA LEU A 14 1.44 5.45 -0.95
C LEU A 14 1.64 6.90 -0.51
N LEU A 15 1.14 7.88 -1.27
CA LEU A 15 1.18 9.30 -0.89
C LEU A 15 0.40 9.60 0.39
N ALA A 16 -0.81 9.06 0.53
CA ALA A 16 -1.61 9.25 1.74
C ALA A 16 -0.98 8.56 2.94
N LEU A 17 -0.38 7.38 2.75
CA LEU A 17 0.36 6.70 3.79
C LEU A 17 1.60 7.51 4.21
N TRP A 18 2.30 8.12 3.25
CA TRP A 18 3.41 9.04 3.50
C TRP A 18 2.96 10.31 4.24
N ASP A 19 1.88 10.97 3.80
CA ASP A 19 1.27 12.15 4.43
C ASP A 19 0.87 11.89 5.89
N LEU A 20 0.38 10.68 6.18
CA LEU A 20 -0.01 10.24 7.52
C LEU A 20 1.16 9.76 8.39
N GLY A 21 2.40 9.86 7.91
CA GLY A 21 3.59 9.47 8.67
C GLY A 21 3.79 7.95 8.76
N GLY A 22 3.28 7.19 7.78
CA GLY A 22 3.38 5.72 7.72
C GLY A 22 4.81 5.18 7.75
N THR A 23 5.81 6.02 7.48
CA THR A 23 7.24 5.69 7.58
C THR A 23 7.74 5.64 9.02
N GLN A 24 7.13 6.37 9.93
CA GLN A 24 7.52 6.43 11.35
C GLN A 24 6.55 5.67 12.25
N GLN A 25 5.27 5.63 11.90
CA GLN A 25 4.21 5.06 12.73
C GLN A 25 3.22 4.22 11.92
N GLU A 26 2.55 3.30 12.60
CA GLU A 26 1.46 2.53 12.03
C GLU A 26 0.23 3.44 11.83
N VAL A 27 -0.35 3.40 10.63
CA VAL A 27 -1.49 4.22 10.20
C VAL A 27 -2.73 3.35 10.10
N LYS A 28 -3.77 3.72 10.85
CA LYS A 28 -5.05 2.99 10.88
C LYS A 28 -5.69 2.92 9.49
N LYS A 29 -6.21 1.75 9.12
CA LYS A 29 -7.00 1.58 7.88
C LYS A 29 -8.12 2.58 7.74
N GLY A 30 -8.79 2.95 8.83
CA GLY A 30 -9.84 3.97 8.80
C GLY A 30 -9.35 5.39 8.44
N GLN A 31 -8.12 5.75 8.81
CA GLN A 31 -7.54 7.04 8.44
C GLN A 31 -7.02 7.05 7.02
N LEU A 32 -6.35 5.97 6.61
CA LEU A 32 -5.88 5.82 5.24
C LEU A 32 -7.08 5.79 4.27
N SER A 33 -8.04 4.89 4.49
CA SER A 33 -9.25 4.77 3.67
C SER A 33 -10.01 6.09 3.50
N LYS A 34 -10.16 6.90 4.54
CA LYS A 34 -10.80 8.23 4.41
C LYS A 34 -10.11 9.18 3.42
N ARG A 35 -8.80 9.03 3.17
CA ARG A 35 -8.04 9.88 2.25
C ARG A 35 -8.10 9.39 0.80
N ILE A 36 -8.23 8.08 0.58
CA ILE A 36 -8.21 7.44 -0.75
C ILE A 36 -9.61 7.11 -1.28
N VAL A 37 -10.56 6.76 -0.41
CA VAL A 37 -11.90 6.33 -0.81
C VAL A 37 -12.72 7.55 -1.23
N SER A 38 -13.07 7.59 -2.52
CA SER A 38 -13.98 8.60 -3.06
C SER A 38 -15.43 8.27 -2.71
N LYS A 39 -16.36 9.25 -2.73
CA LYS A 39 -17.80 9.06 -2.42
C LYS A 39 -18.48 7.87 -3.10
N SER A 40 -17.95 7.36 -4.21
CA SER A 40 -18.52 6.24 -4.98
C SER A 40 -17.77 4.91 -4.86
N GLN A 41 -16.64 4.85 -4.13
CA GLN A 41 -15.80 3.65 -4.02
C GLN A 41 -15.88 3.06 -2.61
N LYS A 42 -15.64 1.75 -2.47
CA LYS A 42 -15.59 1.08 -1.16
C LYS A 42 -14.15 0.72 -0.82
N VAL A 43 -13.88 0.58 0.48
CA VAL A 43 -12.57 0.12 0.98
C VAL A 43 -12.22 -1.27 0.43
N ALA A 44 -13.23 -2.11 0.21
CA ALA A 44 -13.06 -3.46 -0.31
C ALA A 44 -12.49 -3.50 -1.74
N ASP A 45 -12.83 -2.53 -2.60
CA ASP A 45 -12.28 -2.43 -3.95
C ASP A 45 -10.75 -2.22 -3.96
N TYR A 46 -10.19 -1.72 -2.86
CA TYR A 46 -8.77 -1.48 -2.71
C TYR A 46 -8.01 -2.63 -2.05
N GLN A 47 -8.71 -3.68 -1.61
CA GLN A 47 -8.09 -4.83 -0.93
C GLN A 47 -6.98 -5.44 -1.77
N VAL A 48 -7.24 -5.66 -3.06
CA VAL A 48 -6.25 -6.15 -4.04
C VAL A 48 -5.03 -5.23 -4.15
N SER A 49 -5.22 -3.91 -4.05
CA SER A 49 -4.10 -2.96 -4.11
C SER A 49 -3.25 -2.97 -2.85
N PHE A 50 -3.86 -3.20 -1.68
CA PHE A 50 -3.13 -3.37 -0.42
C PHE A 50 -2.31 -4.66 -0.43
N GLU A 51 -2.91 -5.77 -0.88
CA GLU A 51 -2.22 -7.06 -0.98
C GLU A 51 -1.05 -6.99 -1.96
N GLU A 52 -1.20 -6.32 -3.10
CA GLU A 52 -0.10 -6.17 -4.06
C GLU A 52 1.03 -5.31 -3.49
N LEU A 53 0.73 -4.18 -2.84
CA LEU A 53 1.76 -3.35 -2.19
C LEU A 53 2.45 -4.07 -1.03
N GLN A 54 1.74 -4.93 -0.32
CA GLN A 54 2.32 -5.79 0.71
C GLN A 54 3.22 -6.86 0.10
N ASN A 55 2.77 -7.52 -0.97
CA ASN A 55 3.56 -8.52 -1.68
C ASN A 55 4.83 -7.92 -2.30
N GLN A 56 4.76 -6.67 -2.77
CA GLN A 56 5.90 -5.90 -3.24
C GLN A 56 6.81 -5.37 -2.12
N GLY A 57 6.46 -5.60 -0.85
CA GLY A 57 7.25 -5.13 0.30
C GLY A 57 7.26 -3.60 0.47
N ALA A 58 6.33 -2.89 -0.16
CA ALA A 58 6.19 -1.44 -0.03
C ALA A 58 5.48 -1.04 1.28
N ILE A 59 4.57 -1.89 1.76
CA ILE A 59 3.82 -1.68 2.99
C ILE A 59 3.73 -2.96 3.82
N ALA A 60 3.82 -2.84 5.15
CA ALA A 60 3.37 -3.87 6.08
C ALA A 60 1.91 -3.61 6.47
N ILE A 61 1.13 -4.70 6.55
CA ILE A 61 -0.22 -4.69 7.08
C ILE A 61 -0.22 -5.53 8.35
N SER A 62 -0.49 -4.91 9.50
CA SER A 62 -0.52 -5.58 10.81
C SER A 62 -1.86 -5.30 11.47
N LYS A 63 -2.68 -6.33 11.71
CA LYS A 63 -4.02 -6.23 12.36
C LYS A 63 -4.96 -5.13 11.81
N GLY A 64 -4.79 -4.72 10.55
CA GLY A 64 -5.59 -3.65 9.93
C GLY A 64 -4.99 -2.25 10.04
N ASP A 65 -3.76 -2.14 10.52
CA ASP A 65 -2.92 -0.96 10.43
C ASP A 65 -1.91 -1.11 9.29
N PHE A 66 -1.53 0.02 8.68
CA PHE A 66 -0.63 0.11 7.55
C PHE A 66 0.64 0.83 7.95
N LYS A 67 1.79 0.27 7.60
CA LYS A 67 3.09 0.91 7.81
C LYS A 67 3.88 0.85 6.52
N PHE A 68 4.65 1.89 6.24
CA PHE A 68 5.58 1.88 5.12
C PHE A 68 6.74 0.94 5.49
N GLU A 69 6.93 -0.11 4.70
CA GLU A 69 8.11 -0.96 4.78
C GLU A 69 9.08 -0.42 3.73
N GLY A 70 10.18 0.17 4.17
CA GLY A 70 11.18 0.77 3.28
C GLY A 70 11.99 -0.25 2.46
N THR A 71 11.52 -1.49 2.32
CA THR A 71 12.26 -2.61 1.72
C THR A 71 12.09 -2.66 0.19
N ILE A 72 11.79 -1.53 -0.45
CA ILE A 72 11.56 -1.44 -1.90
C ILE A 72 12.84 -1.68 -2.73
N VAL A 73 14.02 -1.90 -2.12
CA VAL A 73 15.28 -2.14 -2.86
C VAL A 73 16.01 -3.44 -2.47
N GLY A 74 15.65 -4.09 -1.36
CA GLY A 74 16.43 -5.22 -0.81
C GLY A 74 15.93 -6.62 -1.15
N THR A 75 14.61 -6.84 -1.15
CA THR A 75 14.07 -8.22 -1.12
C THR A 75 14.06 -8.90 -2.48
N TRP A 76 13.84 -8.16 -3.57
CA TRP A 76 13.90 -8.70 -4.93
C TRP A 76 15.34 -8.91 -5.40
N ALA A 77 16.31 -8.11 -4.90
CA ALA A 77 17.72 -8.38 -5.11
C ALA A 77 18.18 -9.63 -4.34
N ALA A 78 17.71 -9.82 -3.10
CA ALA A 78 18.04 -11.01 -2.31
C ALA A 78 17.39 -12.29 -2.86
N ASP A 79 16.13 -12.24 -3.30
CA ASP A 79 15.42 -13.39 -3.90
C ASP A 79 16.03 -13.78 -5.26
N ALA A 80 16.42 -12.79 -6.07
CA ALA A 80 17.13 -13.03 -7.33
C ALA A 80 18.55 -13.60 -7.14
N LEU A 81 19.22 -13.29 -6.03
CA LEU A 81 20.53 -13.85 -5.69
C LEU A 81 20.42 -15.22 -4.99
N LEU A 82 19.31 -15.52 -4.33
CA LEU A 82 19.07 -16.81 -3.67
C LEU A 82 18.62 -17.89 -4.66
N ASN A 83 17.97 -17.51 -5.76
CA ASN A 83 17.51 -18.44 -6.79
C ASN A 83 18.47 -18.53 -8.01
N MET A 84 19.79 -18.31 -7.78
CA MET A 84 20.85 -18.50 -8.78
C MET A 84 21.49 -19.89 -8.70
#